data_AF-A0A432JDC0-F1
#
_entry.id   AF-A0A432JDC0-F1
#
_cell.length_a   1.000
_cell.length_b   1.000
_cell.length_c   1.000
_cell.angle_alpha   90.00
_cell.angle_beta   90.00
_cell.angle_gamma   90.00
#
_symmetry.space_group_name_H-M   'P 1'
#
loop_
_entity.id
_entity.type
_entity.pdbx_description
1 polymer ?
#
loop_
_entity_poly.entity_id
_entity_poly.type
_entity_poly.pdbx_seq_one_letter_code
_entity_poly.pdbx_strand_id
1 'polypeptide(L)'
;MPGIQELFVLAEDDQRLKSYRRKKWLRSAEFQEWLQEGALPALTMEQALELYRASGGRDAAGFKTNTIEDIRDGLDFLLYDNIKLEGRFDECAAPEGAYRMAGTGKEFPSYLLCLSNPGLFAVWNANAEGLLKRAGLVPAGVRRGPIGIRYLDLLESLNQVRARSGRHDFREIDELAYQAARTKSSTKTAGGVIR
;
A
#
# COMPACT_ATOMS: atom_id res chain seq x y z
N MET A 1 -8.99 9.11 24.99
CA MET A 1 -8.83 8.37 23.72
C MET A 1 -9.59 9.16 22.67
N PRO A 2 -8.99 9.60 21.57
CA PRO A 2 -9.77 10.18 20.47
C PRO A 2 -10.87 9.19 20.09
N GLY A 3 -12.10 9.68 19.91
CA GLY A 3 -13.22 8.83 19.55
C GLY A 3 -12.92 8.08 18.25
N ILE A 4 -13.44 6.86 18.08
CA ILE A 4 -13.27 6.09 16.83
C ILE A 4 -13.72 6.91 15.61
N GLN A 5 -14.67 7.83 15.77
CA GLN A 5 -15.10 8.76 14.72
C GLN A 5 -14.00 9.76 14.30
N GLU A 6 -13.19 10.27 15.22
CA GLU A 6 -12.07 11.16 14.90
C GLU A 6 -10.96 10.45 14.12
N LEU A 7 -10.85 9.12 14.24
CA LEU A 7 -9.92 8.30 13.45
C LEU A 7 -10.30 8.26 11.97
N PHE A 8 -11.57 8.53 11.63
CA PHE A 8 -12.13 8.40 10.30
C PHE A 8 -12.32 9.73 9.57
N VAL A 9 -11.88 10.84 10.17
CA VAL A 9 -11.88 12.15 9.53
C VAL A 9 -10.53 12.40 8.87
N LEU A 10 -10.53 12.69 7.57
CA LEU A 10 -9.35 13.07 6.82
C LEU A 10 -9.18 14.60 6.88
N ALA A 11 -8.03 15.07 7.34
CA ALA A 11 -7.68 16.49 7.39
C ALA A 11 -7.12 16.92 6.04
N GLU A 12 -8.01 17.16 5.07
CA GLU A 12 -7.68 17.55 3.67
C GLU A 12 -6.64 18.68 3.59
N ASP A 13 -6.66 19.61 4.54
CA ASP A 13 -5.79 20.79 4.55
C ASP A 13 -4.42 20.60 5.23
N ASP A 14 -4.15 19.44 5.82
CA ASP A 14 -2.86 19.14 6.44
C ASP A 14 -1.74 19.08 5.37
N GLN A 15 -0.71 19.92 5.54
CA GLN A 15 0.39 20.03 4.58
C GLN A 15 1.22 18.75 4.44
N ARG A 16 1.34 17.95 5.51
CA ARG A 16 2.07 16.68 5.46
C ARG A 16 1.28 15.63 4.69
N LEU A 17 -0.04 15.64 4.84
CA LEU A 17 -0.95 14.80 4.06
C LEU A 17 -0.95 15.19 2.59
N LYS A 18 -1.04 16.49 2.26
CA LYS A 18 -0.91 17.00 0.88
C LYS A 18 0.41 16.56 0.24
N SER A 19 1.51 16.64 0.98
CA SER A 19 2.83 16.20 0.51
C SER A 19 2.89 14.69 0.26
N TYR A 20 2.28 13.89 1.15
CA TYR A 20 2.19 12.44 1.01
C TYR A 20 1.36 12.03 -0.22
N ARG A 21 0.15 12.61 -0.35
CA ARG A 21 -0.73 12.44 -1.52
C ARG A 21 0.01 12.77 -2.81
N ARG A 22 0.70 13.91 -2.86
CA ARG A 22 1.47 14.32 -4.03
C ARG A 22 2.58 13.32 -4.38
N LYS A 23 3.34 12.86 -3.38
CA LYS A 23 4.43 11.92 -3.62
C LYS A 23 3.93 10.55 -4.12
N LYS A 24 2.81 10.08 -3.60
CA LYS A 24 2.36 8.70 -3.80
C LYS A 24 1.32 8.52 -4.91
N TRP A 25 0.42 9.49 -5.08
CA TRP A 25 -0.79 9.35 -5.88
C TRP A 25 -0.94 10.40 -7.00
N LEU A 26 -0.10 11.45 -7.04
CA LEU A 26 -0.22 12.50 -8.08
C LEU A 26 -0.11 11.95 -9.50
N ARG A 27 0.78 10.97 -9.69
CA ARG A 27 1.07 10.36 -10.99
C ARG A 27 0.28 9.06 -11.22
N SER A 28 -0.79 8.82 -10.45
CA SER A 28 -1.53 7.55 -10.55
C SER A 28 -2.08 7.26 -11.94
N ALA A 29 -2.56 8.27 -12.67
CA ALA A 29 -3.07 8.06 -14.03
C ALA A 29 -1.97 7.60 -15.00
N GLU A 30 -0.82 8.30 -15.00
CA GLU A 30 0.36 7.93 -15.78
C GLU A 30 0.88 6.54 -15.39
N PHE A 31 0.96 6.24 -14.10
CA PHE A 31 1.39 4.92 -13.62
C PHE A 31 0.41 3.81 -14.01
N GLN A 32 -0.89 4.08 -14.03
CA GLN A 32 -1.88 3.12 -14.53
C GLN A 32 -1.69 2.82 -16.02
N GLU A 33 -1.36 3.82 -16.84
CA GLU A 33 -1.07 3.61 -18.27
C GLU A 33 0.11 2.66 -18.47
N TRP A 34 1.18 2.81 -17.68
CA TRP A 34 2.34 1.92 -17.77
C TRP A 34 2.07 0.49 -17.31
N LEU A 35 1.09 0.33 -16.42
CA LEU A 35 0.70 -0.98 -15.87
C LEU A 35 -0.34 -1.69 -16.74
N GLN A 36 -0.81 -1.10 -17.84
CA GLN A 36 -1.70 -1.78 -18.78
C GLN A 36 -0.98 -2.98 -19.42
N GLU A 37 -1.70 -4.10 -19.59
CA GLU A 37 -1.17 -5.36 -20.14
C GLU A 37 -0.37 -5.15 -21.44
N GLY A 38 -0.92 -4.38 -22.39
CA GLY A 38 -0.23 -4.06 -23.65
C GLY A 38 0.95 -3.09 -23.55
N ALA A 39 1.08 -2.37 -22.43
CA ALA A 39 2.15 -1.40 -22.19
C ALA A 39 3.31 -2.00 -21.37
N LEU A 40 3.06 -3.04 -20.57
CA LEU A 40 4.07 -3.69 -19.72
C LEU A 40 5.34 -4.11 -20.48
N PRO A 41 5.28 -4.68 -21.71
CA PRO A 41 6.48 -5.02 -22.47
C PRO A 41 7.39 -3.82 -22.81
N ALA A 42 6.85 -2.60 -22.80
CA ALA A 42 7.59 -1.36 -23.05
C ALA A 42 8.06 -0.66 -21.77
N LEU A 43 7.63 -1.12 -20.58
CA LEU A 43 7.97 -0.51 -19.29
C LEU A 43 9.49 -0.43 -19.12
N THR A 44 10.05 0.74 -18.88
CA THR A 44 11.50 0.89 -18.70
C THR A 44 11.92 0.72 -17.24
N MET A 45 13.21 0.46 -17.00
CA MET A 45 13.77 0.42 -15.64
C MET A 45 13.61 1.76 -14.91
N GLU A 46 13.64 2.88 -15.64
CA GLU A 46 13.36 4.20 -15.06
C GLU A 46 11.92 4.28 -14.55
N GLN A 47 10.94 3.92 -15.38
CA GLN A 47 9.52 3.89 -15.00
C GLN A 47 9.26 2.93 -13.83
N ALA A 48 9.85 1.73 -13.86
CA ALA A 48 9.77 0.78 -12.76
C ALA A 48 10.30 1.35 -11.44
N LEU A 49 11.42 2.08 -11.49
CA LEU A 49 12.00 2.73 -10.31
C LEU A 49 11.11 3.87 -9.78
N GLU A 50 10.39 4.57 -10.66
CA GLU A 50 9.43 5.59 -10.25
C GLU A 50 8.22 4.99 -9.54
N LEU A 51 7.66 3.88 -10.06
CA LEU A 51 6.63 3.09 -9.37
C LEU A 51 7.13 2.63 -7.99
N TYR A 52 8.34 2.09 -7.91
CA TYR A 52 8.95 1.64 -6.66
C TYR A 52 9.08 2.78 -5.64
N ARG A 53 9.58 3.94 -6.06
CA ARG A 53 9.74 5.12 -5.17
C ARG A 53 8.39 5.64 -4.68
N ALA A 54 7.39 5.68 -5.55
CA ALA A 54 6.05 6.13 -5.20
C ALA A 54 5.37 5.19 -4.19
N SER A 55 5.59 3.87 -4.30
CA SER A 55 5.11 2.89 -3.32
C SER A 55 5.60 3.13 -1.88
N GLY A 56 6.69 3.88 -1.72
CA GLY A 56 7.38 4.10 -0.44
C GLY A 56 8.58 3.17 -0.22
N GLY A 57 9.03 2.47 -1.28
CA GLY A 57 10.24 1.65 -1.27
C GLY A 57 11.47 2.42 -0.82
N ARG A 58 12.34 1.76 -0.03
CA ARG A 58 13.52 2.39 0.60
C ARG A 58 14.85 1.80 0.14
N ASP A 59 14.82 0.60 -0.42
CA ASP A 59 15.99 -0.10 -0.93
C ASP A 59 16.05 -0.02 -2.45
N ALA A 60 16.25 1.20 -2.95
CA ALA A 60 16.39 1.43 -4.39
C ALA A 60 17.66 0.78 -4.98
N ALA A 61 18.67 0.50 -4.15
CA ALA A 61 19.88 -0.18 -4.58
C ALA A 61 19.58 -1.65 -4.86
N GLY A 62 18.91 -2.34 -3.92
CA GLY A 62 18.42 -3.70 -4.12
C GLY A 62 17.41 -3.80 -5.25
N PHE A 63 16.48 -2.83 -5.38
CA PHE A 63 15.52 -2.84 -6.49
C PHE A 63 16.19 -2.78 -7.86
N LYS A 64 17.29 -2.05 -7.99
CA LYS A 64 18.05 -1.93 -9.25
C LYS A 64 18.84 -3.19 -9.63
N THR A 65 18.93 -4.20 -8.76
CA THR A 65 19.59 -5.46 -9.11
C THR A 65 18.68 -6.40 -9.90
N ASN A 66 17.36 -6.16 -9.92
CA ASN A 66 16.44 -6.91 -10.78
C ASN A 66 16.70 -6.55 -12.24
N THR A 67 16.51 -7.49 -13.16
CA THR A 67 16.45 -7.17 -14.59
C THR A 67 15.12 -6.51 -14.92
N ILE A 68 15.02 -5.80 -16.06
CA ILE A 68 13.73 -5.21 -16.44
C ILE A 68 12.74 -6.29 -16.87
N GLU A 69 13.24 -7.40 -17.42
CA GLU A 69 12.47 -8.59 -17.77
C GLU A 69 11.83 -9.21 -16.53
N ASP A 70 12.59 -9.46 -15.45
CA ASP A 70 12.05 -10.00 -14.20
C ASP A 70 10.98 -9.08 -13.59
N ILE A 71 11.17 -7.76 -13.70
CA ILE A 71 10.20 -6.79 -13.22
C ILE A 71 8.91 -6.90 -14.04
N ARG A 72 9.01 -6.88 -15.37
CA ARG A 72 7.83 -6.96 -16.26
C ARG A 72 7.07 -8.26 -16.05
N ASP A 73 7.77 -9.38 -15.96
CA ASP A 73 7.18 -10.69 -15.72
C ASP A 73 6.47 -10.73 -14.36
N GLY A 74 7.08 -10.18 -13.30
CA GLY A 74 6.43 -10.09 -11.99
C GLY A 74 5.22 -9.15 -11.96
N LEU A 75 5.23 -8.06 -12.72
CA LEU A 75 4.08 -7.16 -12.84
C LEU A 75 2.94 -7.80 -13.63
N ASP A 76 3.25 -8.45 -14.75
CA ASP A 76 2.29 -9.17 -15.58
C ASP A 76 1.63 -10.29 -14.77
N PHE A 77 2.44 -11.11 -14.10
CA PHE A 77 1.96 -12.17 -13.23
C PHE A 77 1.04 -11.62 -12.12
N LEU A 78 1.45 -10.55 -11.43
CA LEU A 78 0.65 -9.95 -10.36
C LEU A 78 -0.69 -9.40 -10.84
N LEU A 79 -0.73 -8.78 -12.02
CA LEU A 79 -1.87 -7.99 -12.49
C LEU A 79 -2.83 -8.80 -13.38
N TYR A 80 -2.31 -9.70 -14.20
CA TYR A 80 -3.03 -10.30 -15.33
C TYR A 80 -3.11 -11.83 -15.32
N ASP A 81 -2.30 -12.53 -14.52
CA ASP A 81 -2.39 -13.99 -14.45
C ASP A 81 -3.76 -14.47 -13.93
N ASN A 82 -4.20 -15.62 -14.42
CA ASN A 82 -5.51 -16.21 -14.16
C ASN A 82 -5.58 -16.96 -12.81
N ILE A 83 -4.46 -17.13 -12.11
CA ILE A 83 -4.45 -17.64 -10.74
C ILE A 83 -5.15 -16.64 -9.80
N LYS A 84 -5.73 -17.17 -8.72
CA LYS A 84 -6.39 -16.35 -7.70
C LYS A 84 -5.44 -15.33 -7.09
N LEU A 85 -6.00 -14.20 -6.65
CA LEU A 85 -5.25 -13.06 -6.13
C LEU A 85 -4.31 -13.43 -4.98
N GLU A 86 -4.73 -14.31 -4.06
CA GLU A 86 -3.88 -14.76 -2.96
C GLU A 86 -2.61 -15.44 -3.46
N GLY A 87 -2.71 -16.31 -4.47
CA GLY A 87 -1.55 -16.98 -5.06
C GLY A 87 -0.63 -15.99 -5.76
N ARG A 88 -1.22 -15.08 -6.55
CA ARG A 88 -0.45 -14.02 -7.22
C ARG A 88 0.30 -13.14 -6.23
N PHE A 89 -0.37 -12.75 -5.15
CA PHE A 89 0.23 -11.93 -4.10
C PHE A 89 1.31 -12.68 -3.31
N ASP A 90 1.10 -13.98 -3.02
CA ASP A 90 2.09 -14.83 -2.37
C ASP A 90 3.41 -14.85 -3.14
N GLU A 91 3.37 -15.15 -4.44
CA GLU A 91 4.59 -15.26 -5.26
C GLU A 91 5.33 -13.93 -5.41
N CYS A 92 4.65 -12.79 -5.30
CA CYS A 92 5.27 -11.47 -5.41
C CYS A 92 5.74 -10.89 -4.07
N ALA A 93 5.15 -11.33 -2.94
CA ALA A 93 5.37 -10.71 -1.62
C ALA A 93 6.10 -11.61 -0.61
N ALA A 94 5.98 -12.94 -0.74
CA ALA A 94 6.64 -13.91 0.15
C ALA A 94 8.15 -13.96 -0.14
N PRO A 95 9.04 -14.09 0.87
CA PRO A 95 10.50 -14.16 0.66
C PRO A 95 10.94 -15.21 -0.37
N GLU A 96 10.23 -16.33 -0.43
CA GLU A 96 10.44 -17.48 -1.28
C GLU A 96 9.64 -17.46 -2.60
N GLY A 97 8.85 -16.41 -2.84
CA GLY A 97 7.99 -16.32 -4.03
C GLY A 97 8.78 -16.15 -5.32
N ALA A 98 8.33 -16.83 -6.38
CA ALA A 98 9.05 -16.89 -7.66
C ALA A 98 9.15 -15.54 -8.38
N TYR A 99 8.19 -14.65 -8.13
CA TYR A 99 8.09 -13.32 -8.76
C TYR A 99 8.46 -12.19 -7.78
N ARG A 100 9.11 -12.52 -6.66
CA ARG A 100 9.57 -11.52 -5.70
C ARG A 100 10.76 -10.74 -6.25
N MET A 101 10.58 -9.43 -6.34
CA MET A 101 11.65 -8.51 -6.73
C MET A 101 12.54 -8.16 -5.53
N ALA A 102 13.86 -8.09 -5.77
CA ALA A 102 14.83 -7.62 -4.80
C ALA A 102 14.48 -6.20 -4.31
N GLY A 103 14.74 -5.91 -3.03
CA GLY A 103 14.45 -4.61 -2.42
C GLY A 103 12.95 -4.32 -2.17
N THR A 104 12.04 -5.25 -2.48
CA THR A 104 10.61 -5.08 -2.19
C THR A 104 10.15 -5.91 -1.00
N GLY A 105 8.97 -5.54 -0.49
CA GLY A 105 8.14 -6.32 0.42
C GLY A 105 6.68 -6.15 0.01
N LYS A 106 5.73 -6.65 0.81
CA LYS A 106 4.28 -6.60 0.57
C LYS A 106 3.72 -5.23 0.19
N GLU A 107 4.40 -4.16 0.60
CA GLU A 107 4.06 -2.78 0.27
C GLU A 107 4.05 -2.51 -1.24
N PHE A 108 4.97 -3.11 -2.00
CA PHE A 108 5.08 -2.88 -3.44
C PHE A 108 3.96 -3.55 -4.25
N PRO A 109 3.73 -4.88 -4.18
CA PRO A 109 2.64 -5.52 -4.91
C PRO A 109 1.26 -4.99 -4.47
N SER A 110 1.05 -4.70 -3.19
CA SER A 110 -0.22 -4.10 -2.75
C SER A 110 -0.42 -2.66 -3.24
N TYR A 111 0.67 -1.90 -3.42
CA TYR A 111 0.62 -0.58 -4.06
C TYR A 111 0.25 -0.69 -5.55
N LEU A 112 0.86 -1.62 -6.28
CA LEU A 112 0.58 -1.84 -7.71
C LEU A 112 -0.87 -2.28 -7.95
N LEU A 113 -1.39 -3.17 -7.10
CA LEU A 113 -2.80 -3.55 -7.12
C LEU A 113 -3.71 -2.35 -6.80
N CYS A 114 -3.38 -1.56 -5.77
CA CYS A 114 -4.15 -0.34 -5.46
C CYS A 114 -4.10 0.68 -6.61
N LEU A 115 -2.97 0.81 -7.31
CA LEU A 115 -2.89 1.61 -8.52
C LEU A 115 -3.80 1.06 -9.61
N SER A 116 -3.79 -0.25 -9.88
CA SER A 116 -4.60 -0.82 -10.97
C SER A 116 -6.11 -0.70 -10.72
N ASN A 117 -6.55 -0.91 -9.48
CA ASN A 117 -7.94 -0.69 -9.09
C ASN A 117 -8.08 -0.22 -7.63
N PRO A 118 -8.09 1.11 -7.38
CA PRO A 118 -8.17 1.65 -6.03
C PRO A 118 -9.53 1.40 -5.37
N GLY A 119 -10.56 1.02 -6.13
CA GLY A 119 -11.86 0.62 -5.60
C GLY A 119 -11.89 -0.78 -5.00
N LEU A 120 -10.93 -1.64 -5.35
CA LEU A 120 -10.87 -3.03 -4.91
C LEU A 120 -9.68 -3.34 -4.01
N PHE A 121 -8.53 -2.72 -4.27
CA PHE A 121 -7.27 -3.12 -3.65
C PHE A 121 -6.70 -2.02 -2.77
N ALA A 122 -6.26 -2.39 -1.58
CA ALA A 122 -5.66 -1.49 -0.61
C ALA A 122 -4.14 -1.69 -0.52
N VAL A 123 -3.44 -0.63 -0.09
CA VAL A 123 -2.01 -0.72 0.20
C VAL A 123 -1.79 -1.37 1.57
N TRP A 124 -0.98 -2.42 1.58
CA TRP A 124 -0.54 -3.05 2.82
C TRP A 124 0.80 -2.46 3.27
N ASN A 125 0.75 -1.56 4.24
CA ASN A 125 1.93 -1.01 4.91
C ASN A 125 1.73 -0.87 6.43
N ALA A 126 2.78 -0.46 7.13
CA ALA A 126 2.76 -0.29 8.58
C ALA A 126 1.72 0.74 9.08
N ASN A 127 1.39 1.75 8.27
CA ASN A 127 0.35 2.72 8.64
C ASN A 127 -1.03 2.06 8.60
N ALA A 128 -1.32 1.27 7.57
CA ALA A 128 -2.58 0.54 7.42
C ALA A 128 -2.78 -0.46 8.58
N GLU A 129 -1.75 -1.22 8.92
CA GLU A 129 -1.77 -2.11 10.10
C GLU A 129 -2.02 -1.32 11.40
N GLY A 130 -1.38 -0.15 11.54
CA GLY A 130 -1.58 0.75 12.67
C GLY A 130 -3.01 1.30 12.76
N LEU A 131 -3.61 1.64 11.62
CA LEU A 131 -4.99 2.10 11.52
C LEU A 131 -5.96 1.01 11.97
N LEU A 132 -5.82 -0.22 11.45
CA LEU A 132 -6.64 -1.38 11.85
C LEU A 132 -6.52 -1.66 13.35
N LYS A 133 -5.30 -1.57 13.90
CA LYS A 133 -5.07 -1.71 15.35
C LYS A 133 -5.82 -0.66 16.17
N ARG A 134 -5.86 0.59 15.71
CA ARG A 134 -6.58 1.67 16.40
C ARG A 134 -8.10 1.55 16.24
N ALA A 135 -8.56 1.03 15.11
CA ALA A 135 -9.97 0.81 14.84
C ALA A 135 -10.54 -0.45 15.52
N GLY A 136 -9.69 -1.28 16.12
CA GLY A 136 -10.11 -2.57 16.68
C GLY A 136 -10.49 -3.60 15.61
N LEU A 137 -9.92 -3.46 14.40
CA LEU A 137 -10.23 -4.25 13.21
C LEU A 137 -9.00 -5.04 12.72
N VAL A 138 -8.12 -5.46 13.63
CA VAL A 138 -7.00 -6.32 13.24
C VAL A 138 -7.56 -7.70 12.90
N PRO A 139 -7.34 -8.24 11.70
CA PRO A 139 -7.86 -9.56 11.35
C PRO A 139 -7.25 -10.62 12.29
N ALA A 140 -8.09 -11.53 12.77
CA ALA A 140 -7.64 -12.62 13.66
C ALA A 140 -6.58 -13.51 12.97
N GLY A 141 -6.69 -13.68 11.64
CA GLY A 141 -5.79 -14.48 10.81
C GLY A 141 -4.51 -13.78 10.34
N VAL A 142 -4.38 -12.45 10.49
CA VAL A 142 -3.29 -11.67 9.84
C VAL A 142 -1.87 -12.05 10.31
N ARG A 143 -1.75 -12.88 11.36
CA ARG A 143 -0.47 -13.34 11.92
C ARG A 143 -0.06 -14.75 11.50
N ARG A 144 -0.92 -15.53 10.83
CA ARG A 144 -0.66 -16.93 10.51
C ARG A 144 -1.18 -17.28 9.12
N GLY A 145 -0.37 -17.98 8.34
CA GLY A 145 -0.71 -18.43 7.00
C GLY A 145 0.02 -17.67 5.88
N PRO A 146 -0.20 -18.09 4.62
CA PRO A 146 0.40 -17.47 3.44
C PRO A 146 0.11 -15.97 3.37
N ILE A 147 1.05 -15.19 2.83
CA ILE A 147 0.94 -13.73 2.80
C ILE A 147 -0.22 -13.25 1.92
N GLY A 148 -0.58 -14.00 0.88
CA GLY A 148 -1.73 -13.77 0.02
C GLY A 148 -3.05 -13.85 0.77
N ILE A 149 -3.25 -14.90 1.58
CA ILE A 149 -4.45 -15.01 2.43
C ILE A 149 -4.51 -13.85 3.43
N ARG A 150 -3.37 -13.51 4.05
CA ARG A 150 -3.29 -12.38 4.98
C ARG A 150 -3.58 -11.04 4.29
N TYR A 151 -3.29 -10.91 3.00
CA TYR A 151 -3.65 -9.73 2.22
C TYR A 151 -5.16 -9.64 2.03
N LEU A 152 -5.85 -10.75 1.73
CA LEU A 152 -7.31 -10.78 1.63
C LEU A 152 -7.99 -10.39 2.95
N ASP A 153 -7.52 -10.94 4.08
CA ASP A 153 -8.00 -10.59 5.43
C ASP A 153 -7.84 -9.08 5.72
N LEU A 154 -6.71 -8.52 5.29
CA LEU A 154 -6.43 -7.09 5.42
C LEU A 154 -7.32 -6.24 4.52
N LEU A 155 -7.58 -6.66 3.28
CA LEU A 155 -8.52 -6.00 2.37
C LEU A 155 -9.92 -5.93 2.98
N GLU A 156 -10.43 -7.03 3.53
CA GLU A 156 -11.74 -7.07 4.18
C GLU A 156 -11.81 -6.08 5.35
N SER A 157 -10.78 -6.05 6.19
CA SER A 157 -10.74 -5.17 7.36
C SER A 157 -10.60 -3.69 6.97
N LEU A 158 -9.82 -3.37 5.95
CA LEU A 158 -9.72 -2.00 5.42
C LEU A 158 -11.00 -1.58 4.70
N ASN A 159 -11.73 -2.51 4.07
CA ASN A 159 -13.02 -2.22 3.47
C ASN A 159 -14.06 -1.81 4.54
N GLN A 160 -14.01 -2.41 5.74
CA GLN A 160 -14.81 -1.95 6.87
C GLN A 160 -14.45 -0.53 7.31
N VAL A 161 -13.16 -0.18 7.32
CA VAL A 161 -12.73 1.20 7.58
C VAL A 161 -13.26 2.14 6.50
N ARG A 162 -13.17 1.77 5.23
CA ARG A 162 -13.72 2.54 4.11
C ARG A 162 -15.21 2.80 4.26
N ALA A 163 -16.00 1.76 4.54
CA ALA A 163 -17.44 1.88 4.75
C ALA A 163 -17.76 2.80 5.94
N ARG A 164 -17.04 2.68 7.07
CA ARG A 164 -17.27 3.49 8.28
C ARG A 164 -16.80 4.95 8.14
N SER A 165 -15.84 5.22 7.27
CA SER A 165 -15.27 6.55 7.04
C SER A 165 -15.88 7.29 5.86
N GLY A 166 -16.75 6.62 5.09
CA GLY A 166 -17.40 7.17 3.90
C GLY A 166 -16.44 7.51 2.76
N ARG A 167 -15.23 6.91 2.74
CA ARG A 167 -14.21 7.18 1.72
C ARG A 167 -14.53 6.45 0.42
N HIS A 168 -14.14 7.05 -0.70
CA HIS A 168 -14.49 6.54 -2.02
C HIS A 168 -13.68 5.32 -2.41
N ASP A 169 -12.38 5.32 -2.09
CA ASP A 169 -11.45 4.30 -2.52
C ASP A 169 -10.34 4.05 -1.49
N PHE A 170 -9.45 3.10 -1.77
CA PHE A 170 -8.38 2.73 -0.86
C PHE A 170 -7.16 3.65 -0.88
N ARG A 171 -7.06 4.61 -1.80
CA ARG A 171 -6.02 5.65 -1.76
C ARG A 171 -6.31 6.60 -0.61
N GLU A 172 -7.57 6.99 -0.44
CA GLU A 172 -8.03 7.79 0.71
C GLU A 172 -7.85 7.05 2.04
N ILE A 173 -7.96 5.71 2.04
CA ILE A 173 -7.68 4.89 3.23
C ILE A 173 -6.19 4.84 3.56
N ASP A 174 -5.32 4.76 2.57
CA ASP A 174 -3.87 4.86 2.77
C ASP A 174 -3.46 6.24 3.32
N GLU A 175 -4.12 7.31 2.84
CA GLU A 175 -3.97 8.67 3.37
C GLU A 175 -4.47 8.79 4.83
N LEU A 176 -5.63 8.22 5.13
CA LEU A 176 -6.18 8.17 6.48
C LEU A 176 -5.24 7.42 7.43
N ALA A 177 -4.68 6.30 6.97
CA ALA A 177 -3.70 5.52 7.72
C ALA A 177 -2.42 6.34 7.98
N TYR A 178 -1.92 7.04 6.96
CA TYR A 178 -0.76 7.93 7.07
C TYR A 178 -0.98 9.04 8.09
N GLN A 179 -2.16 9.68 8.08
CA GLN A 179 -2.55 10.70 9.05
C GLN A 179 -2.62 10.10 10.47
N ALA A 180 -3.32 8.98 10.63
CA ALA A 180 -3.49 8.31 11.91
C ALA A 180 -2.13 7.94 12.56
N ALA A 181 -1.14 7.54 11.77
CA ALA A 181 0.20 7.27 12.29
C ALA A 181 0.88 8.51 12.89
N ARG A 182 0.53 9.72 12.43
CA ARG A 182 1.16 10.99 12.81
C ARG A 182 0.42 11.77 13.90
N THR A 183 -0.88 11.56 14.06
CA THR A 183 -1.62 12.13 15.20
C THR A 183 -1.05 11.62 16.54
N LYS A 184 -0.46 10.41 16.56
CA LYS A 184 0.24 9.84 17.72
C LYS A 184 1.53 10.60 18.09
N SER A 185 2.15 11.28 17.12
CA SER A 185 3.40 12.03 17.32
C SER A 185 3.18 13.39 17.97
N SER A 186 2.04 14.06 17.75
CA SER A 186 1.80 15.39 18.33
C SER A 186 1.39 15.32 19.80
N THR A 187 0.72 14.24 20.22
CA THR A 187 0.28 14.10 21.62
C THR A 187 1.43 13.75 22.57
N LYS A 188 2.55 13.20 22.07
CA LYS A 188 3.73 12.91 22.92
C LYS A 188 4.55 14.14 23.29
N THR A 189 4.47 15.23 22.51
CA THR A 189 5.25 16.46 22.77
C THR A 189 4.52 17.45 23.68
N ALA A 190 3.22 17.28 23.89
CA ALA A 190 2.40 18.20 24.70
C ALA A 190 2.34 17.83 26.20
N GLY A 191 3.02 16.76 26.64
CA GLY A 191 2.91 16.22 28.00
C GLY A 191 4.12 16.41 28.91
N GLY A 192 5.09 17.25 28.55
CA GLY A 192 6.34 17.34 29.28
C GLY A 192 6.86 18.77 29.46
N VAL A 193 6.22 19.56 30.32
CA VAL A 193 6.86 20.44 31.31
C VAL A 193 5.83 20.75 32.41
N ILE A 194 5.86 20.00 33.51
CA ILE A 194 5.62 20.56 34.85
C ILE A 194 6.63 19.88 35.77
N ARG A 195 7.75 20.58 36.02
CA ARG A 195 8.43 20.69 37.32
C ARG A 195 9.57 21.69 37.17
#